data_AF-A0A973RQD8-F1
#
_entry.id   AF-A0A973RQD8-F1
#
_cell.length_a   1.000
_cell.length_b   1.000
_cell.length_c   1.000
_cell.angle_alpha   90.00
_cell.angle_beta   90.00
_cell.angle_gamma   90.00
#
_symmetry.space_group_name_H-M   'P 1'
#
loop_
_entity.id
_entity.type
_entity.pdbx_description
1 polymer ?
#
loop_
_entity_poly.entity_id
_entity_poly.type
_entity_poly.pdbx_seq_one_letter_code
_entity_poly.pdbx_strand_id
1 'polypeptide(L)'
;PPVPPAVARQLLTIASEAMENAHRHAAPTRVDVHAGVHGGLLRISVQDDGRGLPCGTTLEQLRRTGHFGLVGMVERAASVGARISIGRGAHSKGTEVCLELPLAAVTT
;
A
#
# COMPACT_ATOMS: atom_id res chain seq x y z
N PRO A 1 5.90 18.33 -0.12
CA PRO A 1 6.99 18.44 -1.11
C PRO A 1 6.42 18.15 -2.49
N PRO A 2 6.89 18.83 -3.55
CA PRO A 2 6.48 18.50 -4.91
C PRO A 2 6.92 17.06 -5.23
N VAL A 3 6.00 16.28 -5.79
CA VAL A 3 6.23 14.93 -6.30
C VAL A 3 5.89 14.97 -7.79
N PRO A 4 6.74 14.45 -8.70
CA PRO A 4 6.45 14.40 -10.12
C PRO A 4 5.08 13.76 -10.39
N PRO A 5 4.28 14.29 -11.32
CA PRO A 5 2.92 13.78 -11.58
C PRO A 5 2.86 12.28 -11.89
N ALA A 6 3.88 11.75 -12.58
CA ALA A 6 3.99 10.31 -12.87
C ALA A 6 4.13 9.48 -11.59
N VAL A 7 4.96 9.92 -10.64
CA VAL A 7 5.16 9.26 -9.35
C VAL A 7 3.89 9.36 -8.50
N ALA A 8 3.30 10.55 -8.41
CA ALA A 8 2.05 10.78 -7.69
C ALA A 8 0.92 9.86 -8.19
N ARG A 9 0.84 9.65 -9.52
CA ARG A 9 -0.14 8.73 -10.11
C ARG A 9 0.06 7.30 -9.63
N GLN A 10 1.29 6.78 -9.59
CA GLN A 10 1.55 5.43 -9.11
C GLN A 10 1.19 5.27 -7.63
N LEU A 11 1.54 6.27 -6.80
CA LEU A 11 1.18 6.27 -5.37
C LEU A 11 -0.34 6.25 -5.17
N LEU A 12 -1.08 7.07 -5.93
CA LEU A 12 -2.55 7.09 -5.91
C LEU A 12 -3.15 5.77 -6.38
N THR A 13 -2.64 5.18 -7.48
CA THR A 13 -3.12 3.89 -7.97
C THR A 13 -2.92 2.79 -6.94
N ILE A 14 -1.80 2.77 -6.22
CA ILE A 14 -1.56 1.79 -5.16
C ILE A 14 -2.51 2.02 -3.99
N ALA A 15 -2.69 3.27 -3.52
CA ALA A 15 -3.61 3.57 -2.44
C ALA A 15 -5.07 3.19 -2.79
N SER A 16 -5.52 3.50 -4.01
CA SER A 16 -6.84 3.12 -4.50
C SER A 16 -7.02 1.60 -4.58
N GLU A 17 -6.03 0.88 -5.10
CA GLU A 17 -6.07 -0.59 -5.15
C GLU A 17 -6.09 -1.20 -3.74
N ALA A 18 -5.38 -0.61 -2.77
CA ALA A 18 -5.44 -1.04 -1.37
C ALA A 18 -6.84 -0.86 -0.77
N MET A 19 -7.48 0.30 -0.99
CA MET A 19 -8.86 0.54 -0.54
C MET A 19 -9.86 -0.41 -1.20
N GLU A 20 -9.71 -0.67 -2.49
CA GLU A 20 -10.55 -1.60 -3.24
C GLU A 20 -10.37 -3.04 -2.76
N ASN A 21 -9.14 -3.44 -2.43
CA ASN A 21 -8.87 -4.75 -1.83
C ASN A 21 -9.48 -4.88 -0.44
N ALA A 22 -9.43 -3.84 0.39
CA ALA A 22 -10.13 -3.83 1.66
C ALA A 22 -11.65 -3.99 1.44
N HIS A 23 -12.25 -3.22 0.53
CA HIS A 23 -13.67 -3.29 0.23
C HIS A 23 -14.11 -4.69 -0.25
N ARG A 24 -13.41 -5.26 -1.24
CA ARG A 24 -13.77 -6.56 -1.83
C ARG A 24 -13.44 -7.76 -0.96
N HIS A 25 -12.37 -7.66 -0.15
CA HIS A 25 -11.79 -8.84 0.50
C HIS A 25 -11.71 -8.76 2.01
N ALA A 26 -11.94 -7.62 2.66
CA ALA A 26 -11.79 -7.51 4.12
C ALA A 26 -13.12 -7.33 4.86
N ALA A 27 -14.18 -6.91 4.17
CA ALA A 27 -15.46 -6.48 4.77
C ALA A 27 -15.27 -5.56 5.99
N PRO A 28 -14.53 -4.45 5.84
CA PRO A 28 -14.20 -3.58 6.95
C PRO A 28 -15.40 -2.73 7.38
N THR A 29 -15.41 -2.31 8.64
CA THR A 29 -16.30 -1.26 9.15
C THR A 29 -15.65 0.11 9.06
N ARG A 30 -14.32 0.18 8.94
CA ARG A 30 -13.53 1.40 8.85
C ARG A 30 -12.30 1.18 7.97
N VAL A 31 -12.00 2.19 7.15
CA VAL A 31 -10.74 2.31 6.41
C VAL A 31 -10.14 3.67 6.71
N ASP A 32 -8.92 3.69 7.22
CA ASP A 32 -8.14 4.90 7.50
C ASP A 32 -7.06 5.07 6.44
N VAL A 33 -6.96 6.28 5.88
CA VAL A 33 -5.90 6.65 4.94
C VAL A 33 -5.08 7.78 5.55
N HIS A 34 -3.79 7.55 5.72
CA HIS A 34 -2.85 8.56 6.19
C HIS A 34 -1.82 8.85 5.11
N ALA A 35 -1.51 10.13 4.93
CA ALA A 35 -0.44 10.60 4.07
C ALA A 35 0.32 11.71 4.77
N GLY A 36 1.65 11.60 4.82
CA GLY A 36 2.48 12.59 5.51
C GLY A 36 3.95 12.42 5.22
N VAL A 37 4.73 13.46 5.53
CA VAL A 37 6.18 13.44 5.37
C VAL A 37 6.85 13.37 6.73
N HIS A 38 7.71 12.38 6.92
CA HIS A 38 8.43 12.15 8.16
C HIS A 38 9.89 11.82 7.84
N GLY A 39 10.84 12.60 8.37
CA GLY A 39 12.28 12.33 8.17
C GLY A 39 12.72 12.25 6.70
N GLY A 40 12.11 13.03 5.80
CA GLY A 40 12.43 13.00 4.37
C GLY A 40 11.79 11.85 3.58
N LEU A 41 10.89 11.08 4.21
CA LEU A 41 10.10 10.03 3.56
C LEU A 41 8.66 10.51 3.41
N LEU A 42 8.12 10.44 2.20
CA LEU A 42 6.67 10.47 2.01
C LEU A 42 6.12 9.08 2.37
N ARG A 43 5.28 9.04 3.39
CA ARG A 43 4.59 7.83 3.83
C ARG A 43 3.10 7.94 3.51
N ILE A 44 2.56 6.91 2.88
CA ILE A 44 1.12 6.75 2.65
C ILE A 44 0.72 5.39 3.21
N SER A 45 -0.27 5.33 4.09
CA SER A 45 -0.79 4.08 4.63
C SER A 45 -2.29 4.00 4.46
N VAL A 46 -2.77 2.83 4.04
CA VAL A 46 -4.19 2.46 4.01
C VAL A 46 -4.37 1.32 5.01
N GLN A 47 -5.19 1.54 6.03
CA GLN A 47 -5.46 0.59 7.11
C GLN A 47 -6.94 0.25 7.14
N ASP A 48 -7.27 -1.03 7.17
CA ASP A 48 -8.64 -1.51 7.37
C ASP A 48 -8.77 -2.27 8.69
N ASP A 49 -9.97 -2.30 9.26
CA ASP A 49 -10.31 -3.08 10.46
C ASP A 49 -11.06 -4.40 10.13
N GLY A 50 -10.91 -4.89 8.90
CA GLY A 50 -11.60 -6.08 8.40
C GLY A 50 -10.99 -7.39 8.90
N ARG A 51 -11.23 -8.47 8.16
CA ARG A 51 -10.75 -9.82 8.54
C ARG A 51 -9.23 -10.01 8.42
N GLY A 52 -8.53 -9.08 7.77
CA GLY A 52 -7.10 -9.17 7.52
C GLY A 52 -6.72 -10.20 6.46
N LEU A 53 -5.42 -10.33 6.20
CA LEU A 53 -4.87 -11.36 5.32
C LEU A 53 -4.99 -12.76 5.93
N PRO A 54 -5.28 -13.81 5.14
CA PRO A 54 -5.25 -15.18 5.62
C PRO A 54 -3.91 -15.55 6.27
N CYS A 55 -3.94 -16.33 7.35
CA CYS A 55 -2.72 -16.76 8.04
C CYS A 55 -1.78 -17.52 7.09
N GLY A 56 -0.48 -17.21 7.15
CA GLY A 56 0.52 -17.86 6.31
C GLY A 56 0.59 -17.34 4.87
N THR A 57 -0.15 -16.27 4.54
CA THR A 57 -0.08 -15.64 3.21
C THR A 57 1.32 -15.09 2.94
N THR A 58 1.97 -15.58 1.90
CA THR A 58 3.24 -15.09 1.38
C THR A 58 3.04 -14.39 0.03
N LEU A 59 3.95 -13.47 -0.31
CA LEU A 59 3.98 -12.83 -1.63
C LEU A 59 4.06 -13.84 -2.78
N GLU A 60 4.75 -14.96 -2.57
CA GLU A 60 4.86 -16.05 -3.55
C GLU A 60 3.51 -16.76 -3.77
N GLN A 61 2.78 -17.06 -2.69
CA GLN A 61 1.44 -17.64 -2.80
C GLN A 61 0.47 -16.67 -3.50
N LEU A 62 0.52 -15.39 -3.17
CA LEU A 62 -0.31 -14.37 -3.80
C LEU A 62 -0.05 -14.26 -5.31
N ARG A 63 1.22 -14.39 -5.73
CA ARG A 63 1.60 -14.48 -7.15
C ARG A 63 1.00 -15.72 -7.81
N ARG A 64 1.08 -16.88 -7.15
CA ARG A 64 0.58 -18.16 -7.69
C ARG A 64 -0.94 -18.25 -7.77
N THR A 65 -1.68 -17.59 -6.86
CA THR A 65 -3.15 -17.62 -6.85
C THR A 65 -3.78 -16.50 -7.69
N GLY A 66 -2.98 -15.72 -8.42
CA GLY A 66 -3.49 -14.70 -9.33
C GLY A 66 -4.04 -13.46 -8.63
N HIS A 67 -3.54 -13.11 -7.43
CA HIS A 67 -3.85 -11.81 -6.81
C HIS A 67 -3.06 -10.68 -7.50
N PHE A 68 -3.42 -10.39 -8.75
CA PHE A 68 -2.77 -9.40 -9.61
C PHE A 68 -2.74 -8.00 -8.99
N GLY A 69 -3.73 -7.66 -8.15
CA GLY A 69 -3.78 -6.37 -7.44
C GLY A 69 -2.55 -6.14 -6.55
N LEU A 70 -2.20 -7.11 -5.71
CA LEU A 70 -1.06 -7.02 -4.78
C LEU A 70 0.28 -7.03 -5.52
N VAL A 71 0.42 -7.91 -6.52
CA VAL A 71 1.64 -7.99 -7.35
C VAL A 71 1.86 -6.68 -8.10
N GLY A 72 0.81 -6.15 -8.73
CA GLY A 72 0.87 -4.87 -9.44
C GLY A 72 1.19 -3.70 -8.50
N MET A 73 0.73 -3.72 -7.25
CA MET A 73 1.12 -2.71 -6.26
C MET A 73 2.63 -2.76 -5.95
N VAL A 74 3.20 -3.95 -5.81
CA VAL A 74 4.64 -4.13 -5.58
C VAL A 74 5.47 -3.62 -6.77
N GLU A 75 5.06 -3.99 -7.99
CA GLU A 75 5.75 -3.55 -9.21
C GLU A 75 5.68 -2.04 -9.40
N ARG A 76 4.52 -1.43 -9.15
CA ARG A 76 4.34 0.03 -9.21
C ARG A 76 5.14 0.77 -8.14
N ALA A 77 5.24 0.22 -6.93
CA ALA A 77 6.06 0.83 -5.88
C ALA A 77 7.54 0.82 -6.31
N ALA A 78 8.03 -0.33 -6.80
CA ALA A 78 9.39 -0.48 -7.28
C ALA A 78 9.71 0.46 -8.45
N SER A 79 8.78 0.66 -9.38
CA SER A 79 9.01 1.51 -10.57
C SER A 79 9.20 3.00 -10.25
N VAL A 80 8.80 3.44 -9.06
CA VAL A 80 8.97 4.82 -8.58
C VAL A 80 9.97 4.94 -7.43
N GLY A 81 10.71 3.87 -7.13
CA GLY A 81 11.67 3.85 -6.02
C GLY A 81 11.02 3.88 -4.63
N ALA A 82 9.73 3.56 -4.52
CA ALA A 82 9.04 3.41 -3.26
C ALA A 82 9.19 1.99 -2.71
N ARG A 83 9.23 1.87 -1.39
CA ARG A 83 9.03 0.60 -0.69
C ARG A 83 7.55 0.42 -0.39
N ILE A 84 7.09 -0.82 -0.43
CA ILE A 84 5.75 -1.20 -0.01
C ILE A 84 5.84 -2.34 1.00
N SER A 85 5.02 -2.26 2.05
CA SER A 85 4.82 -3.34 3.00
C SER A 85 3.32 -3.59 3.15
N ILE A 86 2.96 -4.87 3.25
CA ILE A 86 1.57 -5.30 3.44
C ILE A 86 1.55 -6.25 4.62
N GLY A 87 0.74 -5.97 5.63
CA GLY A 87 0.72 -6.75 6.86
C GLY A 87 -0.38 -6.33 7.82
N ARG A 88 -0.19 -6.61 9.11
CA ARG A 88 -1.08 -6.11 10.15
C ARG A 88 -0.76 -4.65 10.46
N GLY A 89 -1.80 -3.84 10.57
CA GLY A 89 -1.71 -2.42 10.93
C GLY A 89 -1.87 -2.15 12.43
N ALA A 90 -2.26 -0.91 12.74
CA ALA A 90 -2.50 -0.44 14.11
C ALA A 90 -3.83 -0.96 14.71
N HIS A 91 -4.78 -1.38 13.87
CA HIS A 91 -6.03 -2.01 14.32
C HIS A 91 -5.78 -3.39 14.92
N SER A 92 -6.65 -3.83 15.83
CA SER A 92 -6.56 -5.16 16.47
C SER A 92 -6.74 -6.33 15.48
N LYS A 93 -7.36 -6.05 14.33
CA LYS A 93 -7.57 -6.93 13.18
C LYS A 93 -7.46 -6.11 11.89
N GLY A 94 -7.37 -6.78 10.74
CA GLY A 94 -7.34 -6.13 9.43
C GLY A 94 -5.96 -6.09 8.77
N THR A 95 -5.83 -5.23 7.77
CA THR A 95 -4.61 -5.11 6.95
C THR A 95 -4.15 -3.67 6.88
N GLU A 96 -2.84 -3.47 6.86
CA GLU A 96 -2.20 -2.22 6.46
C GLU A 96 -1.40 -2.43 5.17
N VAL A 97 -1.61 -1.55 4.21
CA VAL A 97 -0.72 -1.33 3.08
C VAL A 97 0.00 -0.01 3.32
N CYS A 98 1.32 -0.06 3.48
CA CYS A 98 2.16 1.11 3.72
C CYS A 98 3.15 1.31 2.57
N LEU A 99 3.17 2.51 2.01
CA LEU A 99 4.10 2.99 1.01
C LEU A 99 5.06 3.99 1.64
N GLU A 100 6.34 3.85 1.31
CA GLU A 100 7.39 4.78 1.72
C GLU A 100 8.23 5.19 0.52
N LEU A 101 8.28 6.48 0.23
CA LEU A 101 9.07 7.05 -0.85
C LEU A 101 10.11 8.03 -0.30
N PRO A 102 11.42 7.74 -0.43
CA PRO A 102 12.48 8.69 -0.11
C PRO A 102 12.38 9.92 -1.00
N LEU A 103 12.14 11.10 -0.42
CA LEU A 103 11.96 12.33 -1.20
C LEU A 103 13.24 12.80 -1.88
N ALA A 104 14.40 12.42 -1.34
CA ALA A 104 15.69 12.66 -1.98
C ALA A 104 15.82 11.94 -3.35
N ALA A 105 15.09 10.84 -3.55
CA ALA A 105 15.06 10.11 -4.82
C ALA A 105 14.08 10.72 -5.84
N VAL A 106 13.30 11.73 -5.43
CA VAL A 106 12.17 12.30 -6.19
C VAL A 106 12.52 13.67 -6.77
N THR A 107 13.57 14.32 -6.25
CA THR A 107 14.11 15.56 -6.80
C THR A 107 14.81 15.29 -8.13
N THR A 108 14.12 15.58 -9.23
CA THR A 108 14.72 15.91 -10.53
C THR A 108 13.91 17.03 -11.16
#